data_AF-A0A8S1M9G0-F1
#
_entry.id   AF-A0A8S1M9G0-F1
#
_cell.length_a   1.000
_cell.length_b   1.000
_cell.length_c   1.000
_cell.angle_alpha   90.00
_cell.angle_beta   90.00
_cell.angle_gamma   90.00
#
_symmetry.space_group_name_H-M   'P 1'
#
loop_
_entity.id
_entity.type
_entity.pdbx_description
1 polymer ?
#
loop_
_entity_poly.entity_id
_entity_poly.type
_entity_poly.pdbx_seq_one_letter_code
_entity_poly.pdbx_strand_id
1 'polypeptide(L)'
;MNKVIFLRFNDEIEGKLWFQCLKMIEDKFKNFYQKLVIKDMYFGTNFVTQNEFLDWAETGDILLFETDHYLAKLQRVFTSSNFDHVGLIIRKQEHKEIIIVDVKNNIGVDFEFWSFFLKQNTQFKKICYRKLLNIDRGYINQRIQEFIDVLYNIIKKVYEQEFQLNIMKLLQQQSDGLINKGYFCSELIAKAYKYCQLLPQKKASSQYWPVTFSKQLKLQNKAELSQPMMILLDNDINYQL
;
A
#
# COMPACT_ATOMS: atom_id res chain seq x y z
N MET A 1 -23.56 -4.45 -15.54
CA MET A 1 -22.56 -3.96 -14.57
C MET A 1 -23.23 -3.97 -13.20
N ASN A 2 -22.75 -4.79 -12.27
CA ASN A 2 -23.30 -4.83 -10.91
C ASN A 2 -22.78 -3.62 -10.15
N LYS A 3 -23.66 -2.80 -9.59
CA LYS A 3 -23.27 -1.69 -8.72
C LYS A 3 -23.26 -2.19 -7.28
N VAL A 4 -22.10 -2.11 -6.62
CA VAL A 4 -21.99 -2.38 -5.19
C VAL A 4 -22.16 -1.06 -4.45
N ILE A 5 -22.98 -1.07 -3.40
CA ILE A 5 -23.19 0.08 -2.51
C ILE A 5 -22.68 -0.32 -1.13
N PHE A 6 -21.76 0.47 -0.58
CA PHE A 6 -21.30 0.33 0.79
C PHE A 6 -22.08 1.27 1.69
N LEU A 7 -22.56 0.74 2.81
CA LEU A 7 -23.21 1.52 3.86
C LEU A 7 -22.27 1.59 5.06
N ARG A 8 -22.05 2.80 5.58
CA ARG A 8 -21.29 3.04 6.81
C ARG A 8 -22.25 3.40 7.93
N PHE A 9 -22.01 2.81 9.09
CA PHE A 9 -22.82 2.99 10.29
C PHE A 9 -21.92 3.42 11.45
N ASN A 10 -22.48 4.06 12.48
CA ASN A 10 -21.71 4.57 13.60
C ASN A 10 -21.17 3.44 14.48
N ASP A 11 -21.91 2.33 14.56
CA ASP A 11 -21.52 1.14 15.30
C ASP A 11 -22.10 -0.16 14.67
N GLU A 12 -21.67 -1.29 15.23
CA GLU A 12 -22.07 -2.62 14.75
C GLU A 12 -23.56 -2.92 14.99
N ILE A 13 -24.15 -2.38 16.06
CA ILE A 13 -25.57 -2.60 16.39
C ILE A 13 -26.43 -1.91 15.35
N GLU A 14 -26.13 -0.64 15.05
CA GLU A 14 -26.79 0.12 13.98
C GLU A 14 -26.67 -0.61 12.64
N GLY A 15 -25.46 -1.08 12.30
CA GLY A 15 -25.24 -1.83 11.06
C GLY A 15 -26.06 -3.12 10.98
N LYS A 16 -26.15 -3.88 12.07
CA LYS A 16 -26.96 -5.10 12.15
C LYS A 16 -28.46 -4.82 12.00
N LEU A 17 -28.96 -3.75 12.61
CA LEU A 17 -30.36 -3.34 12.48
C LEU A 17 -30.70 -2.97 11.03
N TRP A 18 -29.86 -2.16 10.39
CA TRP A 18 -30.03 -1.82 8.98
C TRP A 18 -29.97 -3.04 8.06
N PHE A 19 -29.02 -3.96 8.30
CA PHE A 19 -28.91 -5.21 7.56
C PHE A 19 -30.20 -6.04 7.67
N GLN A 20 -30.77 -6.17 8.87
CA GLN A 20 -32.04 -6.89 9.08
C GLN A 20 -33.19 -6.22 8.32
N CYS A 21 -33.34 -4.90 8.40
CA CYS A 21 -34.37 -4.17 7.65
C CYS A 21 -34.24 -4.36 6.14
N LEU A 22 -33.00 -4.29 5.63
CA LEU A 22 -32.71 -4.51 4.22
C LEU A 22 -33.04 -5.94 3.79
N LYS A 23 -32.72 -6.96 4.62
CA LYS A 23 -33.10 -8.35 4.36
C LYS A 23 -34.61 -8.56 4.29
N MET A 24 -35.37 -7.93 5.18
CA MET A 24 -36.83 -7.97 5.11
C MET A 24 -37.37 -7.38 3.80
N ILE A 25 -36.74 -6.32 3.28
CA ILE A 25 -37.08 -5.73 1.98
C ILE A 25 -36.72 -6.71 0.85
N GLU A 26 -35.51 -7.29 0.86
CA GLU A 26 -35.09 -8.29 -0.14
C GLU A 26 -36.08 -9.44 -0.22
N ASP A 27 -36.49 -10.02 0.92
CA ASP A 27 -37.45 -11.12 0.98
C ASP A 27 -38.84 -10.72 0.45
N LYS A 28 -39.33 -9.54 0.87
CA LYS A 28 -40.64 -9.04 0.42
C LYS A 28 -40.70 -8.82 -1.09
N PHE A 29 -39.58 -8.41 -1.69
CA PHE A 29 -39.51 -8.00 -3.08
C PHE A 29 -38.77 -8.99 -3.99
N LYS A 30 -38.39 -10.16 -3.47
CA LYS A 30 -37.60 -11.18 -4.16
C LYS A 30 -38.16 -11.61 -5.52
N ASN A 31 -39.49 -11.64 -5.65
CA ASN A 31 -40.19 -12.02 -6.88
C ASN A 31 -40.28 -10.86 -7.90
N PHE A 32 -40.07 -9.62 -7.47
CA PHE A 32 -40.17 -8.43 -8.31
C PHE A 32 -38.79 -7.93 -8.79
N TYR A 33 -37.74 -8.16 -7.98
CA TYR A 33 -36.39 -7.71 -8.27
C TYR A 33 -35.39 -8.87 -8.15
N GLN A 34 -35.17 -9.58 -9.25
CA GLN A 34 -34.22 -10.71 -9.31
C GLN A 34 -32.73 -10.31 -9.17
N LYS A 35 -32.40 -9.03 -8.94
CA LYS A 35 -31.02 -8.50 -9.06
C LYS A 35 -30.46 -7.86 -7.80
N LEU A 36 -31.23 -7.77 -6.70
CA LEU A 36 -30.71 -7.27 -5.43
C LEU A 36 -30.21 -8.44 -4.60
N VAL A 37 -28.93 -8.39 -4.20
CA VAL A 37 -28.32 -9.36 -3.28
C VAL A 37 -27.76 -8.57 -2.10
N ILE A 38 -28.28 -8.86 -0.90
CA ILE A 38 -27.82 -8.20 0.33
C ILE A 38 -26.93 -9.16 1.11
N LYS A 39 -25.78 -8.68 1.59
CA LYS A 39 -24.77 -9.51 2.27
C LYS A 39 -24.37 -8.92 3.59
N ASP A 40 -24.21 -9.81 4.58
CA ASP A 40 -23.67 -9.45 5.88
C ASP A 40 -22.14 -9.48 5.79
N MET A 41 -21.54 -8.33 5.48
CA MET A 41 -20.10 -8.19 5.40
C MET A 41 -19.66 -7.07 6.34
N TYR A 42 -18.89 -7.43 7.35
CA TYR A 42 -18.34 -6.48 8.32
C TYR A 42 -16.84 -6.30 8.09
N PHE A 43 -16.44 -5.08 7.71
CA PHE A 43 -15.05 -4.74 7.41
C PHE A 43 -14.37 -3.91 8.53
N GLY A 44 -15.03 -3.74 9.67
CA GLY A 44 -14.56 -2.89 10.76
C GLY A 44 -14.72 -1.38 10.49
N THR A 45 -14.05 -0.54 11.28
CA THR A 45 -14.16 0.93 11.20
C THR A 45 -13.06 1.60 10.38
N ASN A 46 -11.96 0.90 10.09
CA ASN A 46 -10.77 1.46 9.46
C ASN A 46 -10.59 0.92 8.03
N PHE A 47 -11.52 1.27 7.14
CA PHE A 47 -11.44 0.91 5.73
C PHE A 47 -11.77 2.09 4.80
N VAL A 48 -11.27 2.00 3.58
CA VAL A 48 -11.58 2.89 2.46
C VAL A 48 -11.99 2.06 1.26
N THR A 49 -12.96 2.54 0.49
CA THR A 49 -13.25 1.95 -0.82
C THR A 49 -12.10 2.27 -1.79
N GLN A 50 -11.95 1.49 -2.85
CA GLN A 50 -10.95 1.76 -3.89
C GLN A 50 -11.09 3.18 -4.48
N ASN A 51 -12.31 3.66 -4.70
CA ASN A 51 -12.54 5.01 -5.23
C ASN A 51 -12.12 6.10 -4.24
N GLU A 52 -12.50 5.98 -2.96
CA GLU A 52 -12.05 6.93 -1.93
C GLU A 52 -10.52 6.94 -1.80
N PHE A 53 -9.89 5.76 -1.82
CA PHE A 53 -8.43 5.65 -1.84
C PHE A 53 -7.83 6.39 -3.06
N LEU A 54 -8.36 6.17 -4.26
CA LEU A 54 -7.91 6.82 -5.47
C LEU A 54 -8.16 8.33 -5.49
N ASP A 55 -9.11 8.84 -4.71
CA ASP A 55 -9.33 10.28 -4.55
C ASP A 55 -8.40 10.88 -3.49
N TRP A 56 -8.07 10.14 -2.44
CA TRP A 56 -7.36 10.68 -1.26
C TRP A 56 -5.85 10.46 -1.26
N ALA A 57 -5.38 9.41 -1.94
CA ALA A 57 -3.97 9.03 -1.92
C ALA A 57 -3.11 10.12 -2.55
N GLU A 58 -2.01 10.52 -1.91
CA GLU A 58 -1.12 11.57 -2.40
C GLU A 58 0.32 11.09 -2.47
N THR A 59 1.18 11.81 -3.18
CA THR A 59 2.61 11.49 -3.22
C THR A 59 3.22 11.49 -1.82
N GLY A 60 4.03 10.47 -1.55
CA GLY A 60 4.68 10.28 -0.25
C GLY A 60 3.86 9.44 0.73
N ASP A 61 2.58 9.22 0.47
CA ASP A 61 1.79 8.22 1.19
C ASP A 61 2.32 6.80 0.88
N ILE A 62 1.94 5.81 1.70
CA ILE A 62 2.42 4.42 1.53
C ILE A 62 1.30 3.39 1.51
N LEU A 63 1.61 2.26 0.88
CA LEU A 63 0.84 1.03 0.94
C LEU A 63 1.58 0.00 1.78
N LEU A 64 0.85 -0.75 2.58
CA LEU A 64 1.32 -1.93 3.29
C LEU A 64 0.59 -3.15 2.72
N PHE A 65 1.34 -4.21 2.46
CA PHE A 65 0.79 -5.44 1.89
C PHE A 65 1.03 -6.63 2.82
N GLU A 66 0.08 -7.55 2.83
CA GLU A 66 0.18 -8.88 3.43
C GLU A 66 0.11 -9.91 2.30
N THR A 67 1.17 -10.69 2.12
CA THR A 67 1.25 -11.74 1.09
C THR A 67 1.04 -13.17 1.65
N ASP A 68 0.73 -14.09 0.74
CA ASP A 68 0.52 -15.51 1.03
C ASP A 68 1.79 -16.37 1.15
N HIS A 69 2.97 -15.79 1.01
CA HIS A 69 4.19 -16.60 0.95
C HIS A 69 4.56 -17.27 2.29
N TYR A 70 5.06 -18.50 2.21
CA TYR A 70 5.41 -19.36 3.36
C TYR A 70 6.41 -18.71 4.33
N LEU A 71 7.31 -17.86 3.83
CA LEU A 71 8.28 -17.08 4.62
C LEU A 71 7.67 -15.90 5.39
N ALA A 72 6.50 -15.41 4.99
CA ALA A 72 5.75 -14.40 5.74
C ALA A 72 5.23 -14.95 7.08
N LYS A 73 5.08 -16.28 7.23
CA LYS A 73 4.71 -16.90 8.52
C LYS A 73 5.80 -16.72 9.58
N LEU A 74 7.09 -16.69 9.22
CA LEU A 74 8.19 -16.55 10.17
C LEU A 74 8.33 -15.10 10.71
N GLN A 75 8.08 -14.09 9.88
CA GLN A 75 8.04 -12.68 10.33
C GLN A 75 6.84 -12.39 11.23
N ARG A 76 5.69 -13.03 10.97
CA ARG A 76 4.46 -12.85 11.77
C ARG A 76 4.65 -13.24 13.24
N VAL A 77 5.45 -14.28 13.50
CA VAL A 77 5.76 -14.75 14.86
C VAL A 77 6.62 -13.74 15.63
N PHE A 78 7.51 -13.00 14.97
CA PHE A 78 8.46 -12.09 15.64
C PHE A 78 8.00 -10.63 15.71
N THR A 79 7.10 -10.19 14.84
CA THR A 79 6.88 -8.74 14.63
C THR A 79 5.49 -8.22 15.05
N SER A 80 4.58 -9.12 15.45
CA SER A 80 3.17 -8.82 15.81
C SER A 80 2.39 -8.07 14.72
N SER A 81 2.82 -8.18 13.46
CA SER A 81 2.24 -7.53 12.30
C SER A 81 2.31 -8.49 11.12
N ASN A 82 1.25 -8.53 10.31
CA ASN A 82 1.19 -9.41 9.14
C ASN A 82 1.77 -8.79 7.87
N PHE A 83 2.07 -7.49 7.88
CA PHE A 83 2.61 -6.80 6.72
C PHE A 83 4.08 -7.18 6.44
N ASP A 84 4.33 -7.66 5.23
CA ASP A 84 5.62 -8.18 4.76
C ASP A 84 6.19 -7.36 3.59
N HIS A 85 5.42 -6.42 3.04
CA HIS A 85 5.85 -5.55 1.95
C HIS A 85 5.28 -4.13 2.08
N VAL A 86 5.96 -3.15 1.48
CA VAL A 86 5.60 -1.73 1.52
C VAL A 86 5.90 -1.06 0.19
N GLY A 87 4.99 -0.19 -0.26
CA GLY A 87 5.12 0.58 -1.51
C GLY A 87 4.91 2.07 -1.27
N LEU A 88 5.56 2.90 -2.09
CA LEU A 88 5.39 4.36 -2.11
C LEU A 88 4.32 4.74 -3.12
N ILE A 89 3.47 5.70 -2.78
CA ILE A 89 2.51 6.28 -3.72
C ILE A 89 3.12 7.54 -4.35
N ILE A 90 2.95 7.67 -5.67
CA ILE A 90 3.18 8.89 -6.43
C ILE A 90 1.87 9.25 -7.14
N ARG A 91 1.32 10.43 -6.87
CA ARG A 91 0.17 10.95 -7.60
C ARG A 91 0.63 11.77 -8.82
N LYS A 92 0.14 11.40 -9.99
CA LYS A 92 0.22 12.25 -11.18
C LYS A 92 -0.85 13.33 -11.11
N GLN A 93 -0.44 14.60 -11.09
CA GLN A 93 -1.38 15.71 -10.96
C GLN A 93 -2.32 15.85 -12.18
N GLU A 94 -1.86 15.45 -13.36
CA GLU A 94 -2.59 15.68 -14.63
C GLU A 94 -3.76 14.71 -14.87
N HIS A 95 -3.71 13.49 -14.32
CA HIS A 95 -4.66 12.42 -14.70
C HIS A 95 -5.41 11.78 -13.54
N LYS A 96 -5.24 12.28 -12.31
CA LYS A 96 -5.73 11.63 -11.07
C LYS A 96 -5.28 10.18 -10.91
N GLU A 97 -4.27 9.75 -11.65
CA GLU A 97 -3.69 8.42 -11.55
C GLU A 97 -2.64 8.38 -10.44
N ILE A 98 -2.49 7.20 -9.84
CA ILE A 98 -1.41 6.93 -8.90
C ILE A 98 -0.49 5.84 -9.46
N ILE A 99 0.80 6.03 -9.25
CA ILE A 99 1.85 5.05 -9.47
C ILE A 99 2.25 4.50 -8.11
N ILE A 100 2.40 3.19 -8.04
CA ILE A 100 3.00 2.48 -6.93
C ILE A 100 4.46 2.24 -7.28
N VAL A 101 5.36 2.71 -6.42
CA VAL A 101 6.79 2.43 -6.51
C VAL A 101 7.14 1.42 -5.43
N ASP A 102 7.56 0.24 -5.85
CA ASP A 102 7.97 -0.83 -4.94
C ASP A 102 9.17 -1.61 -5.51
N VAL A 103 9.57 -2.68 -4.82
CA VAL A 103 10.67 -3.55 -5.25
C VAL A 103 10.14 -4.97 -5.42
N LYS A 104 10.24 -5.52 -6.64
CA LYS A 104 9.85 -6.89 -6.96
C LYS A 104 11.07 -7.80 -7.06
N ASN A 105 10.96 -9.02 -6.51
CA ASN A 105 12.07 -9.98 -6.34
C ASN A 105 12.87 -10.32 -7.62
N ASN A 106 12.27 -10.17 -8.81
CA ASN A 106 12.89 -10.55 -10.09
C ASN A 106 13.17 -9.36 -11.02
N ILE A 107 12.71 -8.15 -10.68
CA ILE A 107 12.72 -6.97 -11.58
C ILE A 107 13.54 -5.82 -10.95
N GLY A 108 13.60 -5.74 -9.62
CA GLY A 108 14.18 -4.60 -8.92
C GLY A 108 13.13 -3.54 -8.62
N VAL A 109 13.50 -2.27 -8.67
CA VAL A 109 12.57 -1.15 -8.46
C VAL A 109 11.59 -1.09 -9.62
N ASP A 110 10.29 -1.11 -9.33
CA ASP A 110 9.23 -1.08 -10.32
C ASP A 110 8.33 0.15 -10.12
N PHE A 111 7.74 0.61 -11.22
CA PHE A 111 6.84 1.75 -11.28
C PHE A 111 5.58 1.33 -12.02
N GLU A 112 4.50 1.11 -11.27
CA GLU A 112 3.29 0.53 -11.84
C GLU A 112 2.08 1.40 -11.52
N PHE A 113 1.25 1.71 -12.53
CA PHE A 113 -0.04 2.33 -12.25
C PHE A 113 -0.92 1.38 -11.46
N TRP A 114 -1.69 1.92 -10.51
CA TRP A 114 -2.59 1.13 -9.66
C TRP A 114 -3.47 0.13 -10.43
N SER A 115 -4.01 0.55 -11.58
CA SER A 115 -4.87 -0.28 -12.42
C SER A 115 -4.17 -1.52 -13.00
N PHE A 116 -2.88 -1.44 -13.27
CA PHE A 116 -2.05 -2.58 -13.69
C PHE A 116 -1.59 -3.38 -12.47
N PHE A 117 -1.20 -2.69 -11.39
CA PHE A 117 -0.73 -3.31 -10.16
C PHE A 117 -1.73 -4.33 -9.61
N LEU A 118 -3.02 -3.98 -9.55
CA LEU A 118 -4.05 -4.91 -9.10
C LEU A 118 -4.25 -6.14 -10.01
N LYS A 119 -4.00 -6.00 -11.31
CA LYS A 119 -4.14 -7.11 -12.27
C LYS A 119 -2.98 -8.09 -12.16
N GLN A 120 -1.77 -7.60 -11.92
CA GLN A 120 -0.56 -8.43 -11.88
C GLN A 120 -0.31 -9.05 -10.50
N ASN A 121 -0.78 -8.42 -9.43
CA ASN A 121 -0.45 -8.81 -8.07
C ASN A 121 -1.70 -9.32 -7.31
N THR A 122 -2.20 -10.48 -7.72
CA THR A 122 -3.39 -11.12 -7.14
C THR A 122 -3.14 -11.89 -5.84
N GLN A 123 -1.89 -11.96 -5.38
CA GLN A 123 -1.46 -12.80 -4.25
C GLN A 123 -1.47 -12.08 -2.89
N PHE A 124 -2.03 -10.86 -2.83
CA PHE A 124 -2.16 -10.12 -1.58
C PHE A 124 -3.45 -10.53 -0.86
N LYS A 125 -3.33 -10.90 0.42
CA LYS A 125 -4.50 -11.07 1.30
C LYS A 125 -5.12 -9.76 1.71
N LYS A 126 -4.28 -8.74 1.87
CA LYS A 126 -4.66 -7.46 2.44
C LYS A 126 -3.75 -6.36 1.92
N ILE A 127 -4.37 -5.24 1.54
CA ILE A 127 -3.68 -4.00 1.20
C ILE A 127 -4.19 -2.91 2.13
N CYS A 128 -3.28 -2.20 2.79
CA CYS A 128 -3.60 -1.09 3.67
C CYS A 128 -2.92 0.19 3.21
N TYR A 129 -3.69 1.27 3.22
CA TYR A 129 -3.23 2.62 2.92
C TYR A 129 -2.86 3.35 4.21
N ARG A 130 -1.74 4.07 4.21
CA ARG A 130 -1.37 5.05 5.25
C ARG A 130 -1.06 6.40 4.62
N LYS A 131 -1.80 7.42 5.04
CA LYS A 131 -1.62 8.80 4.61
C LYS A 131 -0.49 9.46 5.38
N LEU A 132 0.38 10.19 4.69
CA LEU A 132 1.40 11.05 5.29
C LEU A 132 0.76 12.39 5.70
N LEU A 133 0.84 12.72 6.97
CA LEU A 133 0.16 13.84 7.63
C LEU A 133 1.18 14.85 8.17
N ASN A 134 0.70 16.07 8.43
CA ASN A 134 1.46 17.18 9.03
C ASN A 134 2.73 17.54 8.25
N ILE A 135 2.60 17.63 6.94
CA ILE A 135 3.68 17.92 5.99
C ILE A 135 3.30 19.04 5.02
N ASP A 136 4.29 19.67 4.42
CA ASP A 136 4.11 20.49 3.22
C ASP A 136 4.06 19.57 1.98
N ARG A 137 2.89 19.47 1.33
CA ARG A 137 2.69 18.62 0.15
C ARG A 137 3.49 19.09 -1.06
N GLY A 138 3.70 20.40 -1.22
CA GLY A 138 4.54 20.93 -2.31
C GLY A 138 5.99 20.49 -2.16
N TYR A 139 6.53 20.62 -0.95
CA TYR A 139 7.86 20.15 -0.61
C TYR A 139 8.00 18.63 -0.82
N ILE A 140 7.06 17.82 -0.31
CA ILE A 140 7.11 16.36 -0.47
C ILE A 140 7.01 15.94 -1.94
N ASN A 141 6.12 16.56 -2.72
CA ASN A 141 6.01 16.29 -4.15
C ASN A 141 7.36 16.53 -4.85
N GLN A 142 7.98 17.69 -4.59
CA GLN A 142 9.26 18.06 -5.17
C GLN A 142 10.37 17.07 -4.77
N ARG A 143 10.53 16.80 -3.47
CA ARG A 143 11.62 15.96 -2.97
C ARG A 143 11.48 14.50 -3.39
N ILE A 144 10.26 13.98 -3.46
CA ILE A 144 10.02 12.63 -3.99
C ILE A 144 10.32 12.60 -5.49
N GLN A 145 9.90 13.61 -6.26
CA GLN A 145 10.23 13.67 -7.70
C GLN A 145 11.76 13.68 -7.92
N GLU A 146 12.48 14.55 -7.21
CA GLU A 146 13.96 14.60 -7.27
C GLU A 146 14.60 13.25 -6.89
N PHE A 147 14.06 12.56 -5.89
CA PHE A 147 14.51 11.22 -5.51
C PHE A 147 14.26 10.20 -6.64
N ILE A 148 13.10 10.24 -7.28
CA ILE A 148 12.78 9.36 -8.42
C ILE A 148 13.68 9.67 -9.61
N ASP A 149 13.98 10.93 -9.91
CA ASP A 149 14.87 11.31 -11.00
C ASP A 149 16.30 10.78 -10.74
N VAL A 150 16.77 10.84 -9.49
CA VAL A 150 18.05 10.23 -9.09
C VAL A 150 18.02 8.71 -9.29
N LEU A 151 16.97 8.03 -8.84
CA LEU A 151 16.82 6.59 -9.04
C LEU A 151 16.79 6.21 -10.53
N TYR A 152 16.01 6.93 -11.33
CA TYR A 152 15.90 6.69 -12.76
C TYR A 152 17.26 6.83 -13.45
N ASN A 153 18.03 7.86 -13.12
CA ASN A 153 19.37 8.08 -13.66
C ASN A 153 20.35 6.96 -13.26
N ILE A 154 20.26 6.43 -12.03
CA ILE A 154 21.06 5.28 -11.60
C ILE A 154 20.67 4.04 -12.41
N ILE A 155 19.37 3.76 -12.53
CA ILE A 155 18.85 2.61 -13.27
C ILE A 155 19.30 2.68 -14.74
N LYS A 156 19.11 3.84 -15.39
CA LYS A 156 19.48 4.06 -16.79
C LYS A 156 20.98 3.81 -17.03
N LYS A 157 21.86 4.35 -16.19
CA LYS A 157 23.32 4.13 -16.30
C LYS A 157 23.71 2.65 -16.21
N VAL A 158 22.98 1.86 -15.41
CA VAL A 158 23.19 0.42 -15.30
C VAL A 158 22.71 -0.33 -16.53
N TYR A 159 21.61 0.10 -17.16
CA TYR A 159 21.11 -0.50 -18.40
C TYR A 159 21.99 -0.20 -19.62
N GLU A 160 22.61 0.98 -19.69
CA GLU A 160 23.49 1.40 -20.79
C GLU A 160 24.88 0.74 -20.76
N GLN A 161 25.27 0.13 -19.64
CA GLN A 161 26.48 -0.68 -19.51
C GLN A 161 26.09 -2.15 -19.69
N GLU A 162 26.54 -2.79 -20.78
CA GLU A 162 26.11 -4.14 -21.17
C GLU A 162 26.22 -5.19 -20.04
N PHE A 163 25.14 -5.96 -19.87
CA PHE A 163 24.98 -7.25 -19.20
C PHE A 163 25.10 -7.36 -17.66
N GLN A 164 23.95 -7.70 -17.07
CA GLN A 164 23.77 -8.59 -15.91
C GLN A 164 24.50 -8.26 -14.60
N LEU A 165 24.36 -7.04 -14.09
CA LEU A 165 24.64 -6.78 -12.68
C LEU A 165 23.44 -6.15 -12.00
N ASN A 166 22.60 -7.07 -11.51
CA ASN A 166 21.59 -6.93 -10.46
C ASN A 166 21.80 -5.64 -9.64
N ILE A 167 20.94 -4.63 -9.84
CA ILE A 167 20.94 -3.33 -9.14
C ILE A 167 21.07 -3.52 -7.61
N MET A 168 20.60 -4.68 -7.12
CA MET A 168 20.78 -5.15 -5.75
C MET A 168 22.24 -5.16 -5.31
N LYS A 169 23.23 -5.56 -6.13
CA LYS A 169 24.66 -5.57 -5.75
C LYS A 169 25.21 -4.16 -5.53
N LEU A 170 24.80 -3.19 -6.34
CA LEU A 170 25.25 -1.79 -6.23
C LEU A 170 24.65 -1.09 -5.01
N LEU A 171 23.41 -1.43 -4.62
CA LEU A 171 22.81 -0.95 -3.37
C LEU A 171 23.25 -1.76 -2.14
N GLN A 172 23.58 -3.05 -2.29
CA GLN A 172 24.13 -3.93 -1.25
C GLN A 172 25.56 -3.58 -0.87
N GLN A 173 26.38 -3.07 -1.79
CA GLN A 173 27.79 -2.73 -1.51
C GLN A 173 27.95 -1.58 -0.50
N GLN A 174 26.88 -0.89 -0.11
CA GLN A 174 26.88 0.07 1.00
C GLN A 174 26.37 -0.51 2.33
N SER A 175 25.98 -1.77 2.37
CA SER A 175 25.47 -2.44 3.56
C SER A 175 26.03 -3.87 3.65
N ASP A 176 27.17 -4.01 4.31
CA ASP A 176 27.74 -5.33 4.65
C ASP A 176 26.72 -6.22 5.36
N GLY A 177 26.57 -7.46 4.87
CA GLY A 177 25.98 -8.58 5.62
C GLY A 177 24.78 -9.28 4.97
N LEU A 178 25.07 -10.31 4.16
CA LEU A 178 24.27 -11.53 3.89
C LEU A 178 22.73 -11.40 3.94
N ILE A 179 22.13 -10.92 2.85
CA ILE A 179 20.68 -10.66 2.76
C ILE A 179 19.93 -11.82 2.08
N ASN A 180 19.20 -12.57 2.90
CA ASN A 180 18.06 -13.39 2.50
C ASN A 180 16.97 -12.50 1.85
N LYS A 181 16.40 -12.97 0.73
CA LYS A 181 15.57 -12.27 -0.27
C LYS A 181 14.21 -11.69 0.21
N GLY A 182 14.19 -10.74 1.17
CA GLY A 182 12.92 -10.15 1.64
C GLY A 182 12.93 -8.68 2.06
N TYR A 183 14.02 -7.92 1.89
CA TYR A 183 14.24 -6.69 2.69
C TYR A 183 14.60 -5.42 1.92
N PHE A 184 14.25 -5.33 0.63
CA PHE A 184 14.59 -4.15 -0.18
C PHE A 184 13.48 -3.10 -0.31
N CYS A 185 12.21 -3.51 -0.22
CA CYS A 185 11.08 -2.59 -0.38
C CYS A 185 11.10 -1.50 0.71
N SER A 186 11.20 -1.89 1.98
CA SER A 186 11.25 -0.95 3.10
C SER A 186 12.51 -0.08 3.12
N GLU A 187 13.63 -0.58 2.60
CA GLU A 187 14.86 0.21 2.45
C GLU A 187 14.67 1.33 1.42
N LEU A 188 14.01 1.04 0.28
CA LEU A 188 13.69 2.04 -0.74
C LEU A 188 12.81 3.16 -0.16
N ILE A 189 11.74 2.80 0.56
CA ILE A 189 10.86 3.77 1.23
C ILE A 189 11.65 4.58 2.26
N ALA A 190 12.51 3.92 3.05
CA ALA A 190 13.35 4.61 4.02
C ALA A 190 14.32 5.59 3.35
N LYS A 191 14.91 5.25 2.20
CA LYS A 191 15.75 6.17 1.43
C LYS A 191 14.95 7.37 0.92
N ALA A 192 13.76 7.15 0.36
CA ALA A 192 12.86 8.22 -0.07
C ALA A 192 12.50 9.17 1.08
N TYR A 193 12.12 8.61 2.23
CA TYR A 193 11.75 9.39 3.41
C TYR A 193 12.94 10.11 4.04
N LYS A 194 14.14 9.51 4.04
CA LYS A 194 15.38 10.21 4.43
C LYS A 194 15.70 11.35 3.48
N TYR A 195 15.50 11.16 2.17
CA TYR A 195 15.69 12.21 1.16
C TYR A 195 14.74 13.40 1.40
N CYS A 196 13.53 13.12 1.89
CA CYS A 196 12.54 14.12 2.30
C CYS A 196 12.74 14.64 3.74
N GLN A 197 13.83 14.26 4.42
CA GLN A 197 14.09 14.62 5.82
C GLN A 197 12.98 14.22 6.80
N LEU A 198 12.24 13.15 6.48
CA LEU A 198 11.18 12.59 7.34
C LEU A 198 11.72 11.51 8.30
N LEU A 199 12.91 10.97 8.05
CA LEU A 199 13.55 9.95 8.88
C LEU A 199 14.95 10.39 9.34
N PRO A 200 15.40 9.91 10.52
CA PRO A 200 16.75 10.17 11.01
C PRO A 200 17.83 9.80 10.01
N GLN A 201 18.74 10.74 9.72
CA GLN A 201 19.80 10.55 8.73
C GLN A 201 20.86 9.53 9.16
N LYS A 202 21.12 9.43 10.46
CA LYS A 202 22.13 8.52 11.03
C LYS A 202 21.72 7.05 11.02
N LYS A 203 20.42 6.74 11.10
CA LYS A 203 19.92 5.36 11.08
C LYS A 203 20.01 4.82 9.65
N ALA A 204 20.59 3.64 9.46
CA ALA A 204 20.73 3.05 8.13
C ALA A 204 19.35 2.66 7.56
N SER A 205 19.15 2.85 6.27
CA SER A 205 17.86 2.55 5.62
C SER A 205 17.51 1.05 5.69
N SER A 206 18.53 0.18 5.66
CA SER A 206 18.40 -1.27 5.82
C SER A 206 17.92 -1.71 7.21
N GLN A 207 17.91 -0.81 8.20
CA GLN A 207 17.37 -1.06 9.54
C GLN A 207 15.87 -0.72 9.66
N TYR A 208 15.22 -0.35 8.57
CA TYR A 208 13.77 -0.19 8.49
C TYR A 208 13.16 -1.38 7.78
N TRP A 209 12.23 -2.04 8.47
CA TRP A 209 11.53 -3.22 7.98
C TRP A 209 10.09 -2.83 7.58
N PRO A 210 9.39 -3.62 6.76
CA PRO A 210 7.99 -3.32 6.39
C PRO A 210 7.10 -3.08 7.64
N VAL A 211 7.26 -3.90 8.67
CA VAL A 211 6.58 -3.72 9.98
C VAL A 211 6.92 -2.40 10.68
N THR A 212 8.08 -1.80 10.41
CA THR A 212 8.42 -0.48 10.97
C THR A 212 7.44 0.58 10.46
N PHE A 213 7.00 0.44 9.21
CA PHE A 213 6.01 1.30 8.56
C PHE A 213 4.57 0.89 8.85
N SER A 214 4.29 -0.20 9.57
CA SER A 214 2.95 -0.52 10.06
C SER A 214 2.68 -0.02 11.48
N LYS A 215 3.74 0.20 12.26
CA LYS A 215 3.67 0.74 13.63
C LYS A 215 3.67 2.27 13.64
N GLN A 216 3.51 2.87 14.82
CA GLN A 216 3.64 4.32 15.00
C GLN A 216 5.11 4.74 14.87
N LEU A 217 5.55 4.95 13.63
CA LEU A 217 6.89 5.40 13.29
C LEU A 217 7.06 6.87 13.66
N LYS A 218 8.07 7.18 14.47
CA LYS A 218 8.43 8.57 14.79
C LYS A 218 9.13 9.20 13.59
N LEU A 219 8.38 9.94 12.79
CA LEU A 219 8.94 10.77 11.72
C LEU A 219 9.44 12.11 12.29
N GLN A 220 10.30 12.77 11.52
CA GLN A 220 10.82 14.10 11.86
C GLN A 220 9.80 15.19 11.52
N ASN A 221 10.03 16.41 12.01
CA ASN A 221 9.24 17.60 11.69
C ASN A 221 7.74 17.49 12.01
N LYS A 222 7.38 16.69 13.02
CA LYS A 222 5.97 16.40 13.42
C LYS A 222 5.14 15.70 12.32
N ALA A 223 5.78 15.23 11.26
CA ALA A 223 5.13 14.40 10.26
C ALA A 223 4.64 13.11 10.91
N GLU A 224 3.55 12.55 10.38
CA GLU A 224 2.95 11.33 10.92
C GLU A 224 2.42 10.46 9.78
N LEU A 225 2.39 9.15 10.00
CA LEU A 225 1.61 8.25 9.17
C LEU A 225 0.28 7.97 9.87
N SER A 226 -0.84 8.14 9.16
CA SER A 226 -2.18 7.81 9.65
C SER A 226 -2.26 6.37 10.14
N GLN A 227 -3.33 6.03 10.86
CA GLN A 227 -3.61 4.60 11.11
C GLN A 227 -3.78 3.85 9.77
N PRO A 228 -3.37 2.57 9.68
CA PRO A 228 -3.59 1.76 8.50
C PRO A 228 -5.09 1.61 8.20
N MET A 229 -5.50 1.97 7.00
CA MET A 229 -6.87 1.77 6.50
C MET A 229 -6.87 0.68 5.45
N MET A 230 -7.69 -0.36 5.62
CA MET A 230 -7.80 -1.43 4.63
C MET A 230 -8.47 -0.90 3.36
N ILE A 231 -7.88 -1.16 2.20
CA ILE A 231 -8.50 -0.83 0.91
C ILE A 231 -9.42 -1.99 0.54
N LEU A 232 -10.72 -1.72 0.39
CA LEU A 232 -11.68 -2.68 -0.15
C LEU A 232 -11.61 -2.67 -1.68
N LEU A 233 -11.10 -3.76 -2.26
CA LEU A 233 -11.04 -3.92 -3.71
C LEU A 233 -12.34 -4.53 -4.23
N ASP A 234 -12.72 -4.16 -5.46
CA ASP A 234 -13.92 -4.71 -6.10
C ASP A 234 -13.87 -6.26 -6.20
N ASN A 235 -12.66 -6.83 -6.32
CA ASN A 235 -12.47 -8.28 -6.35
C ASN A 235 -12.68 -8.95 -4.99
N ASP A 236 -12.35 -8.30 -3.87
CA ASP A 236 -12.57 -8.85 -2.53
C ASP A 236 -14.08 -9.06 -2.27
N ILE A 237 -14.90 -8.22 -2.87
CA ILE A 237 -16.36 -8.30 -2.84
C ILE A 237 -16.86 -9.50 -3.67
N ASN A 238 -16.23 -9.75 -4.83
CA ASN A 238 -16.61 -10.80 -5.78
C ASN A 238 -16.13 -12.19 -5.39
N TYR A 239 -15.01 -12.34 -4.67
CA TYR A 239 -14.55 -13.65 -4.18
C TYR A 239 -15.31 -14.13 -2.94
N GLN A 240 -16.02 -13.24 -2.26
CA GLN A 240 -16.98 -13.59 -1.21
C GLN A 240 -18.43 -13.71 -1.76
N LEU A 241 -18.61 -13.60 -3.09
CA LEU A 241 -19.82 -13.88 -3.90
C LEU A 241 -19.83 -15.28 -4.49
#